data_AF-A0A661V9H6-F1
#
_entry.id   AF-A0A661V9H6-F1
#
_cell.length_a   1.000
_cell.length_b   1.000
_cell.length_c   1.000
_cell.angle_alpha   90.00
_cell.angle_beta   90.00
_cell.angle_gamma   90.00
#
_symmetry.space_group_name_H-M   'P 1'
#
loop_
_entity.id
_entity.type
_entity.pdbx_description
1 polymer ?
#
loop_
_entity_poly.entity_id
_entity_poly.type
_entity_poly.pdbx_seq_one_letter_code
_entity_poly.pdbx_strand_id
1 'polypeptide(L)' 'MGNYAYLADGYGGLRIINVSDPTHPTEVGFYEAGWWCEEVAVSGNYV' A
#
# COMPACT_ATOMS: atom_id res chain seq x y z
N MET A 1 12.82 10.45 3.50
CA MET A 1 12.62 9.93 2.13
C MET A 1 12.00 8.55 2.28
N GLY A 2 10.95 8.29 1.49
CA GLY A 2 9.95 7.26 1.78
C GLY A 2 10.49 5.83 1.70
N ASN A 3 10.38 5.11 2.81
CA ASN A 3 10.72 3.69 2.91
C ASN A 3 9.46 2.80 2.86
N TYR A 4 8.38 3.28 2.25
CA TYR A 4 7.12 2.56 2.20
C TYR A 4 6.69 2.31 0.76
N ALA A 5 6.46 1.04 0.46
CA ALA A 5 5.80 0.58 -0.76
C ALA A 5 4.32 0.35 -0.47
N TYR A 6 3.47 0.80 -1.39
CA TYR A 6 2.02 0.62 -1.32
C TYR A 6 1.63 -0.38 -2.41
N LEU A 7 1.08 -1.52 -2.00
CA LEU A 7 0.75 -2.63 -2.89
C LEU A 7 -0.76 -2.84 -2.91
N ALA A 8 -1.37 -2.76 -4.11
CA ALA A 8 -2.75 -3.15 -4.30
C ALA A 8 -2.84 -4.67 -4.45
N ASP A 9 -3.49 -5.33 -3.50
CA ASP A 9 -3.60 -6.79 -3.35
C ASP A 9 -5.00 -7.30 -3.78
N GLY A 10 -5.55 -6.71 -4.84
CA GLY A 10 -6.88 -7.08 -5.38
C GLY A 10 -7.99 -7.03 -4.31
N TYR A 11 -8.67 -8.16 -4.08
CA TYR A 11 -9.71 -8.28 -3.05
C TYR A 11 -9.18 -8.15 -1.62
N GLY A 12 -7.86 -8.25 -1.41
CA GLY A 12 -7.20 -8.00 -0.14
C GLY A 12 -7.05 -6.51 0.20
N GLY A 13 -7.33 -5.61 -0.75
CA GLY A 13 -7.25 -4.16 -0.57
C GLY A 13 -5.84 -3.60 -0.72
N LEU A 14 -5.44 -2.66 0.15
CA LEU A 14 -4.13 -1.99 0.11
C LEU A 14 -3.22 -2.54 1.20
N ARG A 15 -1.99 -2.92 0.84
CA ARG A 15 -0.91 -3.27 1.77
C ARG A 15 0.11 -2.14 1.83
N ILE A 16 0.64 -1.87 3.01
CA ILE A 16 1.71 -0.91 3.26
C ILE A 16 2.93 -1.71 3.74
N ILE A 17 4.00 -1.69 2.95
CA ILE A 17 5.22 -2.47 3.21
C ILE A 17 6.37 -1.51 3.48
N ASN A 18 7.02 -1.68 4.63
CA ASN A 18 8.29 -1.04 4.92
C ASN A 18 9.40 -1.74 4.13
N VAL A 19 10.06 -0.98 3.26
CA VAL A 19 11.16 -1.39 2.38
C VAL A 19 12.48 -0.68 2.75
N SER A 20 12.61 -0.24 4.01
CA SER A 20 13.87 0.35 4.53
C SER A 20 15.06 -0.61 4.39
N ASP A 21 14.81 -1.91 4.54
CA ASP A 21 15.72 -2.99 4.17
C ASP A 21 15.14 -3.74 2.96
N PRO A 22 15.70 -3.55 1.74
CA PRO A 22 15.23 -4.24 0.53
C PRO A 22 15.36 -5.77 0.59
N THR A 23 16.20 -6.31 1.49
CA THR A 23 16.36 -7.76 1.67
C THR A 23 15.35 -8.34 2.66
N HIS A 24 14.72 -7.50 3.47
CA HIS A 24 13.72 -7.88 4.49
C HIS A 24 12.51 -6.94 4.50
N PRO A 25 11.70 -6.93 3.43
CA PRO A 25 10.46 -6.15 3.42
C PRO A 25 9.50 -6.63 4.51
N THR A 26 8.89 -5.69 5.24
CA THR A 26 7.95 -5.99 6.34
C THR A 26 6.62 -5.28 6.12
N GLU A 27 5.50 -6.00 6.14
CA GLU A 27 4.18 -5.39 6.12
C GLU A 27 3.90 -4.68 7.45
N VAL A 28 3.58 -3.39 7.38
CA VAL A 28 3.32 -2.55 8.56
C VAL A 28 1.86 -2.11 8.69
N GLY A 29 1.04 -2.42 7.68
CA GLY A 29 -0.38 -2.13 7.72
C GLY A 29 -1.11 -2.59 6.46
N PHE A 30 -2.42 -2.71 6.59
CA PHE A 30 -3.30 -2.99 5.48
C PHE A 30 -4.66 -2.32 5.65
N TYR A 31 -5.33 -2.13 4.52
CA TYR A 31 -6.71 -1.69 4.45
C TYR A 31 -7.49 -2.68 3.60
N GLU A 32 -8.36 -3.46 4.22
CA GLU A 32 -9.27 -4.36 3.50
C GLU A 32 -10.35 -3.55 2.78
N ALA A 33 -10.34 -3.61 1.45
CA ALA A 33 -11.42 -3.09 0.63
C ALA A 33 -12.59 -4.10 0.70
N GLY A 34 -13.36 -4.05 1.79
CA GLY A 34 -14.35 -5.07 2.11
C GLY A 34 -15.40 -5.33 1.02
N TRP A 35 -15.67 -4.36 0.14
CA TRP A 35 -16.58 -4.49 -1.01
C TRP A 35 -16.08 -3.56 -2.14
N TRP A 36 -16.33 -3.96 -3.40
CA TRP A 36 -15.87 -3.32 -4.65
C TRP A 36 -15.32 -1.88 -4.51
N CYS A 37 -14.00 -1.74 -4.60
CA CYS A 37 -13.36 -0.47 -4.94
C CYS A 37 -13.05 -0.49 -6.45
N GLU A 38 -13.93 0.10 -7.24
CA GLU A 38 -13.80 0.21 -8.71
C GLU A 38 -12.75 1.25 -9.12
N GLU A 39 -12.41 2.18 -8.21
CA GLU A 39 -11.55 3.32 -8.49
C GLU A 39 -10.77 3.73 -7.23
N VAL A 40 -9.47 4.01 -7.40
CA VAL A 40 -8.62 4.65 -6.37
C VAL A 40 -8.22 6.04 -6.89
N ALA A 41 -8.69 7.10 -6.23
CA ALA A 41 -8.26 8.47 -6.51
C ALA A 41 -7.10 8.84 -5.56
N VAL A 42 -5.94 9.21 -6.10
CA VAL A 42 -4.85 9.80 -5.32
C VAL A 42 -5.11 11.29 -5.20
N SER A 43 -5.54 11.76 -4.03
CA SER A 43 -5.57 13.19 -3.70
C SER A 43 -4.26 13.57 -3.02
N GLY A 44 -3.29 14.06 -3.80
CA GLY A 44 -2.06 14.67 -3.29
C GLY A 44 -0.86 14.47 -4.21
N ASN A 45 -0.02 15.50 -4.33
CA ASN A 45 1.28 15.41 -5.01
C ASN A 45 2.30 14.86 -4.01
N TYR A 46 2.63 13.57 -4.13
CA TYR A 46 3.81 13.01 -3.49
C TYR A 46 4.93 12.99 -4.54
N VAL A 47 5.93 13.85 -4.33
CA VAL A 47 7.17 13.98 -5.12
C VAL A 47 8.26 13.12 -4.50
#